data_AF-A0AAC9VA91-F1
#
_entry.id   AF-A0AAC9VA91-F1
#
_cell.length_a   1.000
_cell.length_b   1.000
_cell.length_c   1.000
_cell.angle_alpha   90.00
_cell.angle_beta   90.00
_cell.angle_gamma   90.00
#
_symmetry.space_group_name_H-M   'P 1'
#
loop_
_entity.id
_entity.type
_entity.pdbx_description
1 polymer ?
#
loop_
_entity_poly.entity_id
_entity_poly.type
_entity_poly.pdbx_seq_one_letter_code
_entity_poly.pdbx_strand_id
1 'polypeptide(L)'
;MLQGGLLAAVLVLAVHATQQDTVYEAVNFQLEMKMKTPVYFDEKGEAEEYFKLKSIPTTILVDQDGRKHFIYGPLEKTEVEGLLEAYLSR
;
A
#
# COMPACT_ATOMS: atom_id res chain seq x y z
N MET A 1 3.93 -20.51 -8.13
CA MET A 1 2.55 -20.25 -8.58
C MET A 1 1.74 -19.86 -7.35
N LEU A 2 1.52 -18.57 -7.12
CA LEU A 2 0.65 -18.12 -6.03
C LEU A 2 -0.79 -18.24 -6.51
N GLN A 3 -1.54 -19.12 -5.86
CA GLN A 3 -2.93 -19.42 -6.15
C GLN A 3 -3.78 -18.16 -6.03
N GLY A 4 -4.63 -17.91 -7.03
CA GLY A 4 -5.56 -16.77 -7.10
C GLY A 4 -6.64 -16.69 -5.99
N GLY A 5 -6.55 -17.51 -4.95
CA GLY A 5 -7.41 -17.43 -3.77
C GLY A 5 -6.93 -16.42 -2.71
N LEU A 6 -5.62 -16.17 -2.61
CA LEU A 6 -5.05 -15.30 -1.55
C LEU A 6 -5.45 -13.83 -1.72
N LEU A 7 -5.60 -13.38 -2.97
CA LEU A 7 -5.99 -12.00 -3.30
C LEU A 7 -7.45 -11.68 -2.94
N ALA A 8 -8.32 -12.68 -2.80
CA ALA A 8 -9.72 -12.43 -2.42
C ALA A 8 -9.88 -12.02 -0.95
N ALA A 9 -8.89 -12.32 -0.10
CA ALA A 9 -8.91 -12.03 1.35
C ALA A 9 -8.16 -10.75 1.73
N VAL A 10 -7.48 -10.09 0.78
CA VAL A 10 -6.62 -8.93 1.04
C VAL A 10 -7.06 -7.78 0.16
N LEU A 11 -7.49 -6.69 0.81
CA LEU A 11 -7.73 -5.42 0.13
C LEU A 11 -6.43 -4.61 0.08
N VAL A 12 -5.98 -4.27 -1.12
CA VAL A 12 -4.84 -3.37 -1.32
C VAL A 12 -5.38 -1.99 -1.68
N LEU A 13 -4.97 -0.98 -0.91
CA LEU A 13 -5.24 0.42 -1.18
C LEU A 13 -3.91 1.14 -1.33
N ALA A 14 -3.77 1.89 -2.41
CA ALA A 14 -2.62 2.76 -2.61
C ALA A 14 -2.98 4.18 -2.19
N VAL A 15 -2.07 4.84 -1.47
CA VAL A 15 -2.19 6.26 -1.11
C VAL A 15 -1.02 6.98 -1.76
N HIS A 16 -1.33 7.95 -2.61
CA HIS A 16 -0.35 8.82 -3.24
C HIS A 16 -0.19 10.08 -2.40
N ALA A 17 0.98 10.25 -1.79
CA ALA A 17 1.35 11.46 -1.05
C ALA A 17 1.76 12.57 -2.03
N THR A 18 0.80 13.41 -2.41
CA THR A 18 0.95 14.45 -3.44
C THR A 18 1.88 15.60 -3.03
N GLN A 19 2.37 15.62 -1.79
CA GLN A 19 3.37 16.59 -1.34
C GLN A 19 4.77 16.26 -1.87
N GLN A 20 4.99 15.02 -2.34
CA GLN A 20 6.28 14.56 -2.86
C GLN A 20 6.29 14.35 -4.38
N ASP A 21 5.13 14.26 -5.02
CA ASP A 21 4.96 14.06 -6.46
C ASP A 21 3.59 14.60 -6.93
N THR A 22 3.38 14.76 -8.24
CA THR A 22 2.17 15.34 -8.83
C THR A 22 1.10 14.29 -9.13
N VAL A 23 -0.18 14.70 -9.08
CA VAL A 23 -1.30 13.83 -9.49
C VAL A 23 -1.13 13.35 -10.94
N TYR A 24 -0.58 14.20 -11.82
CA TYR A 24 -0.33 13.84 -13.23
C TYR A 24 0.67 12.68 -13.36
N GLU A 25 1.78 12.72 -12.64
CA GLU A 25 2.80 11.67 -12.65
C GLU A 25 2.23 10.35 -12.10
N ALA A 26 1.49 10.41 -11.00
CA ALA A 26 0.85 9.24 -10.42
C ALA A 26 -0.21 8.59 -11.35
N VAL A 27 -1.01 9.40 -12.06
CA VAL A 27 -1.97 8.89 -13.05
C VAL A 27 -1.26 8.22 -14.22
N ASN A 28 -0.19 8.82 -14.75
CA ASN A 28 0.59 8.20 -15.83
C ASN A 28 1.23 6.89 -15.38
N PHE A 29 1.81 6.85 -14.18
CA PHE A 29 2.37 5.64 -13.61
C PHE A 29 1.32 4.52 -13.50
N GLN A 30 0.11 4.82 -13.03
CA GLN A 30 -0.99 3.83 -12.99
C GLN A 30 -1.32 3.27 -14.38
N LEU A 31 -1.36 4.13 -15.40
CA LEU A 31 -1.67 3.73 -16.78
C LEU A 31 -0.55 2.86 -17.36
N GLU A 32 0.71 3.27 -17.21
CA GLU A 32 1.90 2.55 -17.69
C GLU A 32 2.01 1.17 -17.06
N MET A 33 1.85 1.10 -15.73
CA MET A 33 1.94 -0.13 -14.96
C MET A 33 0.68 -0.99 -15.03
N LYS A 34 -0.38 -0.52 -15.71
CA LYS A 34 -1.70 -1.15 -15.80
C LYS A 34 -2.24 -1.54 -14.42
N MET A 35 -2.03 -0.66 -13.44
CA MET A 35 -2.46 -0.88 -12.07
C MET A 35 -3.98 -0.93 -12.00
N LYS A 36 -4.50 -1.96 -11.35
CA LYS A 36 -5.94 -2.11 -11.07
C LYS A 36 -6.31 -1.67 -9.65
N THR A 37 -5.30 -1.44 -8.82
CA THR A 37 -5.45 -1.04 -7.42
C THR A 37 -6.01 0.39 -7.36
N PRO A 38 -7.06 0.63 -6.55
CA PRO A 38 -7.52 1.98 -6.26
C PRO A 38 -6.38 2.83 -5.64
N VAL A 39 -6.21 4.05 -6.15
CA VAL A 39 -5.29 5.04 -5.59
C VAL A 39 -6.10 6.20 -5.02
N TYR A 40 -5.86 6.54 -3.77
CA TYR A 40 -6.32 7.77 -3.14
C TYR A 40 -5.22 8.83 -3.26
N PHE A 41 -5.55 10.00 -3.80
CA PHE A 41 -4.65 11.15 -3.88
C PHE A 41 -4.79 12.00 -2.62
N ASP A 42 -3.76 12.01 -1.77
CA ASP A 42 -3.77 12.72 -0.49
C ASP A 42 -3.40 14.21 -0.65
N GLU A 43 -4.19 14.94 -1.45
CA GLU A 43 -3.92 16.34 -1.84
C GLU A 43 -3.77 17.31 -0.67
N LYS A 44 -4.35 16.95 0.49
CA LYS A 44 -4.33 17.76 1.70
C LYS A 44 -3.35 17.25 2.76
N GLY A 45 -2.69 16.11 2.53
CA GLY A 45 -1.81 15.47 3.51
C GLY A 45 -2.54 14.88 4.72
N GLU A 46 -3.86 14.66 4.63
CA GLU A 46 -4.69 14.19 5.74
C GLU A 46 -4.32 12.75 6.13
N ALA A 47 -4.02 11.89 5.16
CA ALA A 47 -3.58 10.52 5.42
C ALA A 47 -2.16 10.50 5.99
N GLU A 48 -1.24 11.29 5.42
CA GLU A 48 0.13 11.43 5.93
C GLU A 48 0.15 11.87 7.40
N GLU A 49 -0.64 12.89 7.75
CA GLU A 49 -0.78 13.39 9.12
C GLU A 49 -1.43 12.35 10.03
N TYR A 50 -2.54 11.74 9.62
CA TYR A 50 -3.29 10.76 10.42
C TYR A 50 -2.42 9.55 10.78
N PHE A 51 -1.66 9.03 9.81
CA PHE A 51 -0.77 7.89 10.02
C PHE A 51 0.58 8.26 10.63
N LYS A 52 0.88 9.56 10.79
CA LYS A 52 2.15 10.08 11.32
C LYS A 52 3.34 9.47 10.59
N LEU A 53 3.28 9.44 9.26
CA LEU A 53 4.30 8.82 8.43
C LEU A 53 5.66 9.49 8.67
N LYS A 54 6.71 8.67 8.70
CA LYS A 54 8.10 9.13 8.94
C LYS A 54 8.95 9.16 7.68
N SER A 55 8.56 8.39 6.67
CA SER A 55 9.26 8.26 5.39
C SER A 55 8.32 7.75 4.32
N ILE A 56 8.72 7.92 3.06
CA ILE A 56 8.06 7.34 1.89
C ILE A 56 9.13 6.54 1.11
N PRO A 57 8.80 5.35 0.56
CA PRO A 57 7.52 4.66 0.69
C PRO A 57 7.31 4.09 2.11
N THR A 58 6.04 3.90 2.49
CA THR A 58 5.63 3.18 3.70
C THR A 58 4.48 2.23 3.36
N THR A 59 4.60 0.98 3.79
CA THR A 59 3.51 0.00 3.74
C THR A 59 2.89 -0.15 5.13
N ILE A 60 1.57 -0.09 5.21
CA ILE A 60 0.82 -0.32 6.46
C ILE A 60 -0.01 -1.58 6.28
N LEU A 61 0.31 -2.62 7.05
CA LEU A 61 -0.54 -3.81 7.14
C LEU A 61 -1.58 -3.58 8.24
N VAL A 62 -2.84 -3.86 7.92
CA VAL A 62 -3.96 -3.73 8.85
C VAL A 62 -4.65 -5.08 8.97
N ASP A 63 -4.69 -5.64 10.19
CA ASP A 63 -5.39 -6.91 10.44
C ASP A 63 -6.90 -6.72 10.66
N GLN A 64 -7.63 -7.83 10.85
CA GLN A 64 -9.09 -7.83 11.04
C GLN A 64 -9.53 -7.11 12.33
N ASP A 65 -8.64 -7.01 13.33
CA ASP A 65 -8.87 -6.28 14.58
C ASP A 65 -8.51 -4.78 14.45
N GLY A 66 -8.03 -4.35 13.27
CA GLY A 66 -7.63 -2.98 12.98
C GLY A 66 -6.23 -2.61 13.50
N ARG A 67 -5.41 -3.58 13.92
CA ARG A 67 -4.04 -3.35 14.34
C ARG A 67 -3.17 -3.04 13.13
N LYS A 68 -2.31 -2.04 13.29
CA LYS A 68 -1.47 -1.50 12.21
C LYS A 68 -0.02 -1.90 12.42
N HIS A 69 0.62 -2.39 11.37
CA HIS A 69 2.05 -2.66 11.34
C HIS A 69 2.69 -1.85 10.22
N PHE A 70 3.64 -1.00 10.59
CA PHE A 70 4.28 -0.05 9.69
C PHE A 70 5.61 -0.61 9.22
N ILE A 71 5.82 -0.57 7.91
CA ILE A 71 7.06 -0.96 7.27
C ILE A 71 7.56 0.22 6.45
N TYR A 72 8.71 0.73 6.82
CA TYR A 72 9.30 1.93 6.24
C TYR A 72 10.34 1.53 5.19
N GLY A 73 10.29 2.18 4.04
CA GLY A 73 11.19 1.91 2.92
C GLY A 73 10.61 0.95 1.88
N PRO A 74 11.36 0.71 0.79
CA PRO A 74 10.93 -0.17 -0.28
C PRO A 74 10.80 -1.61 0.22
N LEU A 75 9.90 -2.37 -0.42
CA LEU A 75 9.69 -3.78 -0.16
C LEU A 75 9.90 -4.59 -1.43
N GLU A 76 10.66 -5.67 -1.31
CA GLU A 76 10.77 -6.70 -2.33
C GLU A 76 9.54 -7.60 -2.32
N LYS A 77 9.24 -8.18 -3.48
CA LYS A 77 8.09 -9.07 -3.65
C LYS A 77 8.07 -10.22 -2.65
N THR A 78 9.21 -10.84 -2.38
CA THR A 78 9.32 -11.96 -1.44
C THR A 78 9.06 -11.54 0.01
N GLU A 79 9.38 -10.30 0.36
CA GLU A 79 9.09 -9.75 1.70
C GLU A 79 7.58 -9.55 1.86
N VAL A 80 6.92 -8.98 0.85
CA VAL A 80 5.46 -8.83 0.84
C VAL A 80 4.75 -10.17 0.94
N GLU A 81 5.18 -11.17 0.15
CA GLU A 81 4.58 -12.51 0.17
C GLU A 81 4.70 -13.17 1.54
N GLY A 82 5.89 -13.13 2.16
CA GLY A 82 6.09 -13.70 3.50
C GLY A 82 5.27 -12.99 4.58
N LEU A 83 5.11 -11.66 4.48
CA LEU A 83 4.26 -10.88 5.38
C LEU A 83 2.79 -11.28 5.25
N LEU A 84 2.28 -11.41 4.03
CA LEU A 84 0.89 -11.82 3.78
C LEU A 84 0.62 -13.23 4.30
N GLU A 85 1.54 -14.18 4.08
CA GLU A 85 1.42 -15.53 4.62
C GLU A 85 1.32 -15.52 6.16
N ALA A 86 2.17 -14.74 6.83
CA ALA A 86 2.14 -14.62 8.30
C ALA A 86 0.86 -13.96 8.84
N TYR A 87 0.23 -13.06 8.08
CA TYR A 87 -1.01 -12.40 8.47
C TYR A 87 -2.24 -13.27 8.22
N LEU A 88 -2.26 -14.05 7.14
CA LEU A 88 -3.42 -14.86 6.75
C LEU A 88 -3.45 -16.23 7.43
N SER A 89 -2.36 -16.64 8.08
CA SER A 89 -2.27 -17.89 8.85
C SER A 89 -2.59 -17.71 10.35
N ARG A 90 -2.98 -16.51 10.76
CA ARG A 90 -3.47 -16.19 12.12
C ARG A 90 -4.97 -16.35 12.21
#